data_AF-A0A7V4UZN3-F1
#
_entry.id   AF-A0A7V4UZN3-F1
#
_cell.length_a   1.000
_cell.length_b   1.000
_cell.length_c   1.000
_cell.angle_alpha   90.00
_cell.angle_beta   90.00
_cell.angle_gamma   90.00
#
_symmetry.space_group_name_H-M   'P 1'
#
loop_
_entity.id
_entity.type
_entity.pdbx_description
1 polymer ?
#
loop_
_entity_poly.entity_id
_entity_poly.type
_entity_poly.pdbx_seq_one_letter_code
_entity_poly.pdbx_strand_id
1 'polypeptide(L)' 'MNKIKATIQAIETMEGITKIVSTFDKNSIKAITLELPQDIKVSDELFFIFKETEVGIAKHL' A
#
# COMPACT_ATOMS: atom_id res chain seq x y z
N MET A 1 -2.61 13.25 11.36
CA MET A 1 -2.29 11.85 11.02
C MET A 1 -2.32 11.73 9.51
N ASN A 2 -1.17 11.49 8.89
CA ASN A 2 -1.06 11.48 7.43
C ASN A 2 -1.66 10.21 6.87
N LYS A 3 -2.55 10.38 5.89
CA LYS A 3 -3.25 9.27 5.25
C LYS A 3 -3.46 9.52 3.76
N ILE A 4 -3.37 8.46 2.97
CA ILE A 4 -3.66 8.47 1.52
C ILE A 4 -4.80 7.48 1.28
N LYS A 5 -5.90 7.95 0.67
CA LYS A 5 -6.98 7.07 0.19
C LYS A 5 -6.53 6.41 -1.12
N ALA A 6 -6.69 5.10 -1.23
CA ALA A 6 -6.28 4.35 -2.42
C ALA A 6 -7.22 3.16 -2.66
N THR A 7 -7.21 2.63 -3.88
CA THR A 7 -7.96 1.42 -4.27
C THR A 7 -7.00 0.28 -4.57
N ILE A 8 -7.24 -0.90 -3.99
CA ILE A 8 -6.43 -2.09 -4.25
C ILE A 8 -6.61 -2.54 -5.70
N GLN A 9 -5.49 -2.69 -6.41
CA GLN A 9 -5.44 -3.23 -7.77
C GLN A 9 -5.00 -4.69 -7.80
N ALA A 10 -4.05 -5.06 -6.94
CA ALA A 10 -3.54 -6.42 -6.86
C ALA A 10 -3.04 -6.77 -5.45
N ILE A 11 -3.13 -8.06 -5.12
CA ILE A 11 -2.59 -8.65 -3.91
C ILE A 11 -1.76 -9.85 -4.36
N GLU A 12 -0.46 -9.78 -4.14
CA GLU A 12 0.51 -10.80 -4.55
C GLU A 12 1.15 -11.40 -3.29
N THR A 13 1.02 -12.71 -3.08
CA THR A 13 1.65 -13.41 -1.94
C THR A 13 2.78 -14.30 -2.42
N MET A 14 3.98 -14.10 -1.87
CA MET A 14 5.17 -14.90 -2.17
C MET A 14 5.97 -15.11 -0.88
N GLU A 15 6.38 -16.36 -0.61
CA GLU A 15 7.32 -16.69 0.48
C GLU A 15 6.95 -16.13 1.88
N GLY A 16 5.65 -16.08 2.21
CA GLY A 16 5.17 -15.56 3.50
C GLY A 16 5.12 -14.02 3.59
N ILE A 17 5.34 -13.33 2.46
CA ILE A 17 5.19 -11.89 2.32
C ILE A 17 4.03 -11.62 1.38
N THR A 18 3.18 -10.67 1.74
CA THR A 18 2.11 -10.15 0.88
C THR A 18 2.43 -8.73 0.44
N LYS A 19 2.42 -8.53 -0.86
CA LYS A 19 2.53 -7.23 -1.52
C LYS A 19 1.16 -6.75 -1.97
N ILE A 20 0.77 -5.57 -1.53
CA ILE A 20 -0.47 -4.90 -1.89
C ILE A 20 -0.11 -3.77 -2.85
N VAL A 21 -0.66 -3.82 -4.06
CA VAL A 21 -0.52 -2.77 -5.06
C VAL A 21 -1.82 -1.99 -5.13
N SER A 22 -1.75 -0.69 -4.87
CA SER A 22 -2.90 0.19 -4.88
C SER A 22 -2.63 1.44 -5.72
N THR A 23 -3.70 2.07 -6.20
CA THR A 23 -3.64 3.31 -6.98
C THR A 23 -4.34 4.44 -6.24
N PHE A 24 -3.78 5.64 -6.39
CA PHE A 24 -4.37 6.89 -5.89
C PHE A 24 -4.06 7.99 -6.91
N ASP A 25 -5.06 8.76 -7.31
CA ASP A 25 -4.97 9.74 -8.39
C ASP A 25 -4.36 9.14 -9.68
N LYS A 26 -3.17 9.61 -10.10
CA LYS A 26 -2.39 9.10 -11.23
C LYS A 26 -1.14 8.33 -10.80
N ASN A 27 -1.04 8.00 -9.51
CA ASN A 27 0.12 7.38 -8.89
C ASN A 27 -0.22 5.97 -8.39
N SER A 28 0.83 5.21 -8.05
CA SER A 28 0.70 3.92 -7.39
C SER A 28 1.45 3.93 -6.07
N ILE A 29 0.91 3.20 -5.10
CA ILE A 29 1.55 2.92 -3.81
C ILE A 29 1.61 1.41 -3.63
N LYS A 30 2.74 0.92 -3.11
CA LYS A 30 2.98 -0.49 -2.86
C LYS A 30 3.29 -0.65 -1.38
N ALA A 31 2.58 -1.56 -0.73
CA ALA A 31 2.88 -1.96 0.65
C ALA A 31 3.27 -3.43 0.70
N ILE A 32 4.12 -3.74 1.67
CA ILE A 32 4.61 -5.09 1.93
C ILE A 32 4.27 -5.39 3.38
N THR A 33 3.57 -6.50 3.61
CA THR A 33 3.16 -6.98 4.93
C THR A 33 3.45 -8.48 5.06
N LEU A 34 3.66 -8.97 6.27
CA LEU A 34 3.75 -10.40 6.56
C LEU A 34 2.36 -11.05 6.69
N GLU A 35 1.37 -10.25 7.10
CA GLU A 35 0.01 -10.71 7.33
C GLU A 35 -0.98 -9.79 6.64
N LEU A 36 -1.90 -10.39 5.90
CA LEU A 36 -3.01 -9.70 5.26
C LEU A 36 -4.25 -9.83 6.15
N PRO A 37 -4.94 -8.73 6.49
CA PRO A 37 -6.25 -8.84 7.14
C PRO A 37 -7.19 -9.67 6.26
N GLN A 38 -8.02 -10.52 6.87
CA GLN A 38 -8.82 -11.50 6.11
C GLN A 38 -9.86 -10.88 5.17
N ASP A 39 -10.25 -9.62 5.43
CA ASP A 39 -11.39 -8.99 4.77
C ASP A 39 -11.00 -8.06 3.61
N ILE A 40 -9.72 -7.98 3.22
CA ILE A 40 -9.28 -7.13 2.12
C ILE A 40 -9.32 -7.89 0.80
N LYS A 41 -9.88 -7.27 -0.24
CA LYS A 41 -9.91 -7.80 -1.60
C LYS A 41 -9.59 -6.74 -2.65
N VAL A 42 -9.26 -7.20 -3.85
CA VAL A 42 -9.09 -6.33 -5.01
C VAL A 42 -10.35 -5.47 -5.22
N SER A 43 -10.15 -4.21 -5.60
CA SER A 43 -11.16 -3.15 -5.73
C SER A 43 -11.63 -2.50 -4.43
N ASP A 44 -11.21 -2.98 -3.25
CA ASP A 44 -11.54 -2.28 -2.01
C ASP A 44 -10.83 -0.93 -1.90
N GLU A 45 -11.51 0.02 -1.27
CA GLU A 45 -10.93 1.29 -0.85
C GLU A 45 -10.29 1.16 0.54
N LEU A 46 -9.09 1.69 0.69
CA LEU A 46 -8.38 1.71 1.97
C LEU A 46 -7.64 3.03 2.19
N PHE A 47 -7.17 3.22 3.42
CA PHE A 47 -6.29 4.31 3.79
C PHE A 47 -4.91 3.78 4.14
N PHE A 48 -3.88 4.23 3.42
CA PHE A 48 -2.50 4.09 3.86
C PHE A 48 -2.23 5.12 4.94
N ILE A 49 -1.80 4.68 6.11
CA ILE A 49 -1.40 5.53 7.22
C ILE A 49 0.12 5.42 7.36
N PHE A 50 0.81 6.54 7.48
CA PHE A 50 2.27 6.57 7.62
C PHE A 50 2.70 7.64 8.61
N LYS A 51 3.84 7.39 9.26
CA LYS A 51 4.48 8.38 10.11
C LYS A 51 5.32 9.30 9.25
N GLU A 52 5.14 10.61 9.43
CA GLU A 52 5.89 11.63 8.69
C GLU A 52 7.41 11.54 8.94
N THR A 53 7.81 11.06 10.13
CA THR A 53 9.21 10.82 10.49
C THR A 53 9.85 9.63 9.77
N GLU A 54 9.07 8.78 9.11
CA GLU A 54 9.54 7.56 8.41
C GLU A 54 9.45 7.73 6.88
N VAL A 55 9.25 8.96 6.39
CA VAL A 55 9.19 9.28 4.95
C VAL A 55 10.56 9.76 4.46
N GLY A 56 11.20 8.96 3.60
CA GLY A 56 12.40 9.37 2.87
C GLY A 56 12.05 10.02 1.54
N ILE A 57 12.64 11.18 1.24
CA ILE A 57 12.53 11.82 -0.08
C ILE A 57 13.81 11.52 -0.85
N ALA A 58 13.69 10.80 -1.97
CA ALA A 58 14.78 10.55 -2.89
C ALA A 58 14.53 11.27 -4.23
N LYS A 59 15.58 11.86 -4.79
CA LYS A 59 15.58 12.45 -6.14
C LYS A 59 16.64 11.72 -6.94
N HIS A 60 16.30 11.28 -8.17
CA HIS A 60 17.16 10.51 -9.09
C HIS A 60 17.29 9.01 -8.75
N LEU A 61 16.20 8.25 -8.94
CA LEU A 61 16.23 6.78 -9.03
C LEU A 61 16.36 6.35 -10.50
#